data_AF-A0A2S9GB10-F1
#
_entry.id   AF-A0A2S9GB10-F1
#
_cell.length_a   1.000
_cell.length_b   1.000
_cell.length_c   1.000
_cell.angle_alpha   90.00
_cell.angle_beta   90.00
_cell.angle_gamma   90.00
#
_symmetry.space_group_name_H-M   'P 1'
#
loop_
_entity.id
_entity.type
_entity.pdbx_description
1 polymer ?
#
loop_
_entity_poly.entity_id
_entity_poly.type
_entity_poly.pdbx_seq_one_letter_code
_entity_poly.pdbx_strand_id
1 'polypeptide(L)'
;LREQVSKLSQFPFFLKDSIRENVRLARQDATDEEVEEACRLAHIHSVIADPAKLERGYDTVVDVQVPSGGQKRLIAMARCLLRRP
;
A
#
# COMPACT_ATOMS: atom_id res chain seq x y z
N LEU A 1 35.34 10.88 -2.59
CA LEU A 1 33.96 11.24 -2.99
C LEU A 1 32.98 10.74 -1.93
N ARG A 2 32.61 11.61 -0.99
CA ARG A 2 31.32 11.48 -0.31
C ARG A 2 30.28 11.98 -1.30
N GLU A 3 29.23 11.21 -1.57
CA GLU A 3 27.85 11.72 -1.68
C GLU A 3 26.88 10.60 -2.06
N GLN A 4 25.92 10.40 -1.15
CA GLN A 4 24.56 9.96 -1.46
C GLN A 4 24.40 8.58 -2.11
N VAL A 5 24.91 7.53 -1.45
CA VAL A 5 24.05 6.34 -1.32
C VAL A 5 22.92 6.78 -0.39
N SER A 6 21.92 7.43 -0.99
CA SER A 6 20.63 7.68 -0.36
C SER A 6 20.26 6.39 0.33
N LYS A 7 20.25 6.41 1.66
CA LYS A 7 19.65 5.37 2.49
C LYS A 7 18.36 5.01 1.80
N LEU A 8 18.33 3.88 1.11
CA LEU A 8 17.15 3.35 0.45
C LEU A 8 16.16 3.17 1.58
N SER A 9 15.32 4.20 1.77
CA SER A 9 14.36 4.32 2.83
C SER A 9 13.61 3.01 2.86
N GLN A 10 13.87 2.24 3.90
CA GLN A 10 13.36 0.90 4.07
C GLN A 10 11.87 0.95 3.78
N PHE A 11 11.44 0.28 2.71
CA PHE A 11 10.03 0.11 2.45
C PHE A 11 9.40 -0.47 3.71
N PRO A 12 8.24 0.02 4.16
CA PRO A 12 7.59 -0.55 5.32
C PRO A 12 7.38 -2.05 5.07
N PHE A 13 7.58 -2.86 6.10
CA PHE A 13 7.36 -4.29 6.00
C PHE A 13 5.94 -4.55 5.47
N PHE A 14 5.83 -5.41 4.47
CA PHE A 14 4.54 -5.88 3.96
C PHE A 14 4.30 -7.27 4.54
N LEU A 15 3.12 -7.46 5.11
CA LEU A 15 2.67 -8.77 5.54
C LEU A 15 2.31 -9.61 4.30
N LYS A 16 2.48 -10.93 4.42
CA LYS A 16 1.96 -11.92 3.48
C LYS A 16 0.45 -12.04 3.62
N ASP A 17 -0.24 -10.94 3.39
CA ASP A 17 -1.67 -10.75 3.57
C ASP A 17 -2.21 -9.83 2.47
N SER A 18 -3.52 -9.61 2.44
CA SER A 18 -4.19 -8.76 1.45
C SER A 18 -3.63 -7.33 1.43
N ILE A 19 -3.79 -6.62 0.31
CA ILE A 19 -3.47 -5.19 0.23
C ILE A 19 -4.28 -4.40 1.28
N ARG A 20 -5.54 -4.79 1.48
CA ARG A 20 -6.44 -4.24 2.51
C ARG A 20 -5.83 -4.32 3.91
N GLU A 21 -5.43 -5.51 4.36
CA GLU A 21 -4.81 -5.70 5.68
C GLU A 21 -3.47 -4.99 5.77
N ASN A 22 -2.72 -4.98 4.67
CA ASN A 22 -1.49 -4.23 4.60
C ASN A 22 -1.75 -2.73 4.84
N VAL A 23 -2.79 -2.12 4.29
CA VAL A 23 -3.09 -0.70 4.56
C VAL A 23 -3.63 -0.52 5.98
N ARG A 24 -4.54 -1.39 6.43
CA ARG A 24 -5.14 -1.39 7.77
C ARG A 24 -4.12 -1.55 8.91
N LEU A 25 -2.95 -2.13 8.66
CA LEU A 25 -1.83 -2.13 9.62
C LEU A 25 -1.51 -0.76 10.22
N ALA A 26 -1.81 0.33 9.51
CA ALA A 26 -1.61 1.69 10.01
C ALA A 26 -2.61 2.10 11.10
N ARG A 27 -3.81 1.52 11.10
CA ARG A 27 -4.91 1.78 12.03
C ARG A 27 -5.89 0.60 11.99
N GLN A 28 -5.82 -0.29 12.99
CA GLN A 28 -6.51 -1.58 12.97
C GLN A 28 -8.04 -1.48 13.06
N ASP A 29 -8.55 -0.40 13.64
CA ASP A 29 -9.96 -0.04 13.76
C ASP A 29 -10.51 0.66 12.50
N ALA A 30 -9.67 0.88 11.48
CA ALA A 30 -10.12 1.49 10.23
C ALA A 30 -11.10 0.58 9.48
N THR A 31 -12.23 1.17 9.11
CA THR A 31 -13.23 0.55 8.23
C THR A 31 -12.66 0.35 6.82
N ASP A 32 -13.30 -0.54 6.04
CA ASP A 32 -12.95 -0.75 4.63
C ASP A 32 -13.03 0.55 3.83
N GLU A 33 -14.05 1.37 4.08
CA GLU A 33 -14.26 2.65 3.42
C GLU A 33 -13.11 3.64 3.67
N GLU A 34 -12.59 3.68 4.90
CA GLU A 34 -11.44 4.52 5.26
C GLU A 34 -10.13 4.01 4.62
N VAL A 35 -9.97 2.69 4.51
CA VAL A 35 -8.84 2.07 3.80
C VAL A 35 -8.89 2.44 2.31
N GLU A 36 -10.07 2.35 1.70
CA GLU A 36 -10.28 2.73 0.30
C GLU A 36 -10.03 4.22 0.07
N GLU A 37 -10.54 5.09 0.96
CA GLU A 37 -10.29 6.52 0.92
C GLU A 37 -8.78 6.83 0.99
N ALA A 38 -8.05 6.21 1.93
CA ALA A 38 -6.60 6.39 2.03
C ALA A 38 -5.87 5.93 0.77
N CYS A 39 -6.34 4.85 0.13
CA CYS A 39 -5.81 4.38 -1.15
C CYS A 39 -6.15 5.30 -2.33
N ARG A 40 -7.33 5.95 -2.31
CA ARG A 40 -7.73 6.96 -3.29
C ARG A 40 -6.84 8.20 -3.19
N LEU A 41 -6.63 8.71 -1.98
CA LEU A 41 -5.73 9.82 -1.70
C LEU A 41 -4.26 9.50 -2.04
N ALA A 42 -3.86 8.23 -1.93
CA ALA A 42 -2.54 7.76 -2.35
C ALA A 42 -2.43 7.41 -3.85
N HIS A 43 -3.47 7.67 -4.67
CA HIS A 43 -3.51 7.37 -6.10
C HIS A 43 -3.22 5.90 -6.47
N ILE A 44 -3.48 4.95 -5.57
CA ILE A 44 -3.31 3.52 -5.81
C ILE A 44 -4.65 2.79 -5.97
N HIS A 45 -5.75 3.37 -5.48
CA HIS A 45 -7.09 2.77 -5.62
C HIS A 45 -7.43 2.44 -7.08
N SER A 46 -7.14 3.32 -8.04
CA SER A 46 -7.41 3.06 -9.46
C SER A 46 -6.59 1.92 -10.06
N VAL A 47 -5.49 1.54 -9.43
CA VAL A 47 -4.70 0.36 -9.81
C VAL A 47 -5.27 -0.88 -9.17
N ILE A 48 -5.66 -0.80 -7.89
CA ILE A 48 -6.22 -1.91 -7.12
C ILE A 48 -7.62 -2.27 -7.64
N ALA A 49 -8.47 -1.30 -7.91
CA ALA A 49 -9.84 -1.50 -8.37
C ALA A 49 -9.93 -1.88 -9.86
N ASP A 50 -8.82 -1.87 -10.61
CA ASP A 50 -8.80 -2.25 -12.02
C ASP A 50 -8.62 -3.77 -12.17
N PRO A 51 -9.65 -4.53 -12.60
CA PRO A 51 -9.57 -5.98 -12.72
C PRO A 51 -8.52 -6.43 -13.74
N ALA A 52 -8.16 -5.58 -14.70
CA ALA A 52 -7.10 -5.88 -15.68
C ALA A 52 -5.69 -5.80 -15.07
N LYS A 53 -5.53 -5.11 -13.94
CA LYS A 53 -4.25 -5.00 -13.21
C LYS A 53 -4.18 -5.96 -12.02
N LEU A 54 -5.27 -6.03 -11.25
CA LEU A 54 -5.38 -6.79 -10.02
C LEU A 54 -6.74 -7.50 -9.99
N GLU A 55 -6.78 -8.76 -10.41
CA GLU A 55 -8.02 -9.55 -10.50
C GLU A 55 -8.80 -9.62 -9.17
N ARG A 56 -8.08 -9.61 -8.05
CA ARG A 56 -8.66 -9.67 -6.69
C ARG A 56 -8.72 -8.32 -5.98
N GLY A 57 -8.30 -7.25 -6.64
CA GLY A 57 -8.21 -5.90 -6.09
C GLY A 57 -7.64 -5.86 -4.67
N TYR A 58 -8.41 -5.35 -3.71
CA TYR A 58 -8.00 -5.18 -2.33
C TYR A 58 -7.66 -6.49 -1.61
N ASP A 59 -8.23 -7.60 -2.05
CA ASP A 59 -8.04 -8.93 -1.48
C ASP A 59 -6.85 -9.65 -2.14
N THR A 60 -6.09 -8.96 -3.00
CA THR A 60 -4.83 -9.47 -3.54
C THR A 60 -3.81 -9.64 -2.41
N VAL A 61 -3.31 -10.85 -2.24
CA VAL A 61 -2.29 -11.17 -1.24
C VAL A 61 -0.91 -10.68 -1.70
N VAL A 62 -0.27 -9.86 -0.87
CA VAL A 62 1.10 -9.36 -1.04
C VAL A 62 2.11 -10.48 -0.73
N ASP A 63 2.14 -11.47 -1.61
CA ASP A 63 3.11 -12.59 -1.67
C ASP A 63 2.88 -13.36 -2.98
N VAL A 64 1.60 -13.56 -3.32
CA VAL A 64 1.15 -14.18 -4.57
C VAL A 64 1.40 -13.24 -5.75
N GLN A 65 1.08 -11.96 -5.58
CA GLN A 65 1.41 -10.92 -6.55
C GLN A 65 2.36 -9.93 -5.89
N VAL A 66 3.56 -9.80 -6.43
CA VAL A 66 4.58 -8.89 -5.91
C VAL A 66 4.31 -7.50 -6.46
N PRO A 67 3.91 -6.52 -5.64
CA PRO A 67 3.70 -5.16 -6.11
C PRO A 67 5.04 -4.57 -6.55
N SER A 68 5.02 -3.80 -7.63
CA SER A 68 6.20 -3.06 -8.09
C SER A 68 6.70 -2.09 -7.01
N GLY A 69 7.96 -1.66 -7.12
CA GLY A 69 8.52 -0.67 -6.19
C GLY A 69 7.68 0.61 -6.11
N GLY A 70 7.12 1.07 -7.24
CA GLY A 70 6.21 2.21 -7.28
C GLY A 70 4.91 1.95 -6.50
N GLN A 71 4.27 0.80 -6.72
CA GLN A 71 3.05 0.41 -5.99
C GLN A 71 3.32 0.30 -4.49
N LYS A 72 4.46 -0.25 -4.07
CA LYS A 72 4.86 -0.31 -2.65
C LYS A 72 4.98 1.09 -2.03
N ARG A 73 5.50 2.09 -2.76
CA ARG A 73 5.55 3.49 -2.26
C ARG A 73 4.15 4.06 -2.07
N LEU A 74 3.25 3.80 -3.00
CA LEU A 74 1.88 4.31 -2.92
C LEU A 74 1.09 3.63 -1.79
N ILE A 75 1.26 2.31 -1.57
CA ILE A 75 0.65 1.62 -0.42
C ILE A 75 1.24 2.15 0.90
N ALA A 76 2.54 2.44 0.96
CA ALA A 76 3.16 3.08 2.11
C ALA A 76 2.58 4.50 2.36
N MET A 77 2.29 5.25 1.30
CA MET A 77 1.61 6.53 1.37
C MET A 77 0.18 6.38 1.91
N ALA A 78 -0.57 5.38 1.42
CA ALA A 78 -1.92 5.07 1.92
C ALA A 78 -1.89 4.75 3.42
N ARG A 79 -0.91 3.96 3.90
CA ARG A 79 -0.69 3.73 5.34
C ARG A 79 -0.46 5.02 6.11
N CYS A 80 0.35 5.93 5.59
CA CYS A 80 0.63 7.21 6.24
C CYS A 80 -0.65 8.06 6.35
N LEU A 81 -1.42 8.13 5.26
CA LEU A 81 -2.68 8.87 5.20
C LEU A 81 -3.76 8.26 6.11
N LEU A 82 -3.84 6.93 6.18
CA LEU A 82 -4.80 6.24 7.03
C LEU A 82 -4.49 6.41 8.52
N ARG A 83 -3.21 6.49 8.88
CA ARG A 83 -2.78 6.71 10.27
C ARG A 83 -3.32 8.02 10.83
N ARG A 84 -3.63 9.01 9.97
CA ARG A 84 -4.03 10.39 10.29
C ARG A 84 -3.16 11.00 11.41
N PRO A 85 -2.11 11.76 11.09
CA PRO A 85 -1.36 12.48 12.12
C PRO A 85 -2.25 13.43 12.92
#